data_AF-A0A7S0I6C2-F1
#
_entry.id   AF-A0A7S0I6C2-F1
#
_cell.length_a   1.000
_cell.length_b   1.000
_cell.length_c   1.000
_cell.angle_alpha   90.00
_cell.angle_beta   90.00
_cell.angle_gamma   90.00
#
_symmetry.space_group_name_H-M   'P 1'
#
loop_
_entity.id
_entity.type
_entity.pdbx_description
1 polymer ?
#
loop_
_entity_poly.entity_id
_entity_poly.type
_entity_poly.pdbx_seq_one_letter_code
_entity_poly.pdbx_strand_id
1 'polypeptide(L)'
;AADPNATVPGLSGLGPTFLSMDTDGRVVRLDTFSKLLAPGFRMAWVSASKSFVAKLDGLQYCSSQWGCSLSMSVLAKLLATPGWLEGHATKLQQAMRDRCLA
;
A
#
# COMPACT_ATOMS: atom_id res chain seq x y z
N ALA A 1 -7.47 15.56 8.51
CA ALA A 1 -6.80 15.51 7.21
C ALA A 1 -5.34 15.26 7.49
N ALA A 2 -4.72 14.21 6.96
CA ALA A 2 -3.30 13.96 7.17
C ALA A 2 -2.49 15.03 6.41
N ASP A 3 -1.58 15.71 7.09
CA ASP A 3 -0.77 16.75 6.48
C ASP A 3 0.07 16.17 5.34
N PRO A 4 0.03 16.76 4.13
CA PRO A 4 0.76 16.23 2.97
C PRO A 4 2.29 16.30 3.12
N ASN A 5 2.79 17.04 4.12
CA ASN A 5 4.20 17.17 4.47
C ASN A 5 4.58 16.43 5.77
N ALA A 6 3.66 15.66 6.38
CA ALA A 6 4.02 14.84 7.53
C ALA A 6 5.09 13.83 7.12
N THR A 7 6.25 13.91 7.77
CA THR A 7 7.33 12.94 7.56
C THR A 7 6.86 11.59 8.10
N VAL A 8 6.36 10.74 7.21
CA VAL A 8 5.93 9.40 7.58
C VAL A 8 7.16 8.58 8.03
N PRO A 9 7.10 7.95 9.22
CA PRO A 9 8.21 7.15 9.74
C PRO A 9 8.61 6.04 8.76
N GLY A 10 9.91 5.87 8.54
CA GLY A 10 10.45 4.83 7.66
C GLY A 10 10.53 5.19 6.17
N LEU A 11 10.14 6.41 5.77
CA LEU A 11 10.31 6.90 4.41
C LEU A 11 11.55 7.80 4.23
N SER A 12 12.24 8.15 5.32
CA SER A 12 13.48 8.93 5.29
C SER A 12 14.59 8.16 4.57
N GLY A 13 15.10 8.72 3.47
CA GLY A 13 16.17 8.12 2.67
C GLY A 13 15.73 7.26 1.50
N LEU A 14 14.42 7.12 1.23
CA LEU A 14 13.94 6.55 -0.03
C LEU A 14 13.95 7.62 -1.13
N GLY A 15 14.33 7.22 -2.35
CA GLY A 15 14.19 8.07 -3.54
C GLY A 15 12.72 8.36 -3.87
N PRO A 16 12.45 9.39 -4.70
CA PRO A 16 11.09 9.71 -5.11
C PRO A 16 10.47 8.56 -5.89
N THR A 17 9.18 8.33 -5.68
CA THR A 17 8.42 7.33 -6.45
C THR A 17 8.13 7.85 -7.85
N PHE A 18 7.94 6.96 -8.83
CA PHE A 18 7.48 7.36 -10.16
C PHE A 18 6.14 8.10 -10.12
N LEU A 19 5.25 7.72 -9.20
CA LEU A 19 3.95 8.39 -9.03
C LEU A 19 4.11 9.85 -8.57
N SER A 20 5.11 10.17 -7.74
CA SER A 20 5.39 11.56 -7.34
C SER A 20 5.99 12.42 -8.44
N MET A 21 6.52 11.82 -9.50
CA MET A 21 7.06 12.53 -10.67
C MET A 21 6.06 12.61 -11.83
N ASP A 22 4.90 11.96 -11.71
CA ASP A 22 3.94 11.84 -12.80
C ASP A 22 3.07 13.10 -12.92
N THR A 23 3.32 13.90 -13.95
CA THR A 23 2.47 15.05 -14.33
C THR A 23 1.37 14.69 -15.31
N ASP A 24 1.57 13.62 -16.07
CA ASP A 24 0.76 13.26 -17.24
C ASP A 24 -0.28 12.16 -16.94
N GLY A 25 -0.20 11.51 -15.78
CA GLY A 25 -1.11 10.43 -15.39
C GLY A 25 -0.83 9.10 -16.09
N ARG A 26 0.44 8.85 -16.44
CA ARG A 26 0.90 7.64 -17.17
C ARG A 26 1.31 6.51 -16.22
N VAL A 27 1.56 6.82 -14.96
CA VAL A 27 2.10 5.85 -13.99
C VAL A 27 0.95 5.09 -13.34
N VAL A 28 1.09 3.76 -13.34
CA VAL A 28 0.23 2.85 -12.58
C VAL A 28 1.05 2.29 -11.42
N ARG A 29 0.73 2.70 -10.20
CA ARG A 29 1.36 2.20 -8.97
C ARG A 29 0.55 1.03 -8.41
N LEU A 30 1.24 -0.07 -8.13
CA LEU A 30 0.68 -1.27 -7.52
C LEU A 30 1.24 -1.41 -6.10
N ASP A 31 0.37 -1.41 -5.11
CA ASP A 31 0.73 -1.61 -3.72
C ASP A 31 0.03 -2.85 -3.15
N THR A 32 0.68 -3.55 -2.22
CA THR A 32 0.18 -4.81 -1.68
C THR A 32 0.41 -4.94 -0.18
N PHE A 33 -0.52 -5.63 0.49
CA PHE A 33 -0.34 -6.04 1.89
C PHE A 33 0.47 -7.33 2.04
N SER A 34 0.77 -8.05 0.95
CA SER A 34 1.44 -9.35 1.01
C SER A 34 2.85 -9.29 1.61
N LYS A 35 3.56 -8.19 1.40
CA LYS A 35 4.91 -7.96 1.95
C LYS A 35 4.94 -7.06 3.18
N LEU A 36 3.80 -6.48 3.54
CA LEU A 36 3.67 -5.66 4.73
C LEU A 36 3.12 -6.46 5.91
N LEU A 37 2.13 -7.31 5.67
CA LEU A 37 1.43 -8.09 6.71
C LEU A 37 1.68 -9.58 6.54
N ALA A 38 0.98 -10.19 5.57
CA ALA A 38 1.09 -11.59 5.24
C ALA A 38 0.52 -11.84 3.83
N PRO A 39 1.06 -12.81 3.07
CA PRO A 39 0.55 -13.14 1.74
C PRO A 39 -0.90 -13.65 1.75
N GLY A 40 -1.34 -14.25 2.87
CA GLY A 40 -2.68 -14.82 3.03
C GLY A 40 -3.83 -13.82 3.00
N PHE A 41 -3.56 -12.53 3.19
CA PHE A 41 -4.61 -11.49 3.11
C PHE A 41 -5.14 -11.30 1.68
N ARG A 42 -4.33 -11.63 0.64
CA ARG A 42 -4.71 -11.51 -0.78
C ARG A 42 -5.31 -10.14 -1.15
N MET A 43 -4.83 -9.08 -0.49
CA MET A 43 -5.29 -7.71 -0.69
C MET A 43 -4.18 -6.82 -1.24
N ALA A 44 -4.56 -6.00 -2.21
CA ALA A 44 -3.73 -5.04 -2.89
C ALA A 44 -4.61 -3.89 -3.39
N TRP A 45 -3.99 -2.76 -3.72
CA TRP A 45 -4.66 -1.63 -4.33
C TRP A 45 -3.83 -1.05 -5.47
N VAL A 46 -4.49 -0.26 -6.31
CA VAL A 46 -3.89 0.37 -7.47
C VAL A 46 -4.09 1.88 -7.38
N SER A 47 -3.05 2.65 -7.65
CA SER A 47 -3.11 4.10 -7.78
C SER A 47 -2.69 4.51 -9.19
N ALA A 48 -3.61 5.09 -9.96
CA ALA A 48 -3.42 5.46 -11.35
C ALA A 48 -4.37 6.59 -11.75
N SER A 49 -4.31 7.05 -13.00
CA SER A 49 -5.26 8.03 -13.55
C SER A 49 -6.71 7.52 -13.52
N LYS A 50 -7.66 8.44 -13.28
CA LYS A 50 -9.08 8.10 -13.10
C LYS A 50 -9.67 7.31 -14.28
N SER A 51 -9.28 7.66 -15.51
CA SER A 51 -9.75 6.98 -16.73
C SER A 51 -9.27 5.53 -16.81
N PHE A 52 -8.08 5.24 -16.29
CA PHE A 52 -7.55 3.88 -16.19
C PHE A 52 -8.26 3.09 -15.09
N VAL A 53 -8.42 3.69 -13.90
CA VAL A 53 -9.07 3.04 -12.75
C VAL A 53 -10.52 2.65 -13.08
N ALA A 54 -11.27 3.51 -13.77
CA ALA A 54 -12.66 3.20 -14.17
C ALA A 54 -12.76 1.96 -15.09
N LYS A 55 -11.80 1.78 -16.00
CA LYS A 55 -11.74 0.59 -16.86
C LYS A 55 -11.33 -0.65 -16.07
N LEU A 56 -10.37 -0.49 -15.16
CA LEU A 56 -9.91 -1.57 -14.30
C LEU A 56 -11.04 -2.08 -13.40
N ASP A 57 -11.83 -1.18 -12.81
CA ASP A 57 -12.98 -1.52 -11.95
C ASP A 57 -14.01 -2.40 -12.68
N GLY A 58 -14.36 -2.05 -13.93
CA GLY A 58 -15.23 -2.86 -14.77
C GLY A 58 -14.67 -4.26 -15.06
N LEU A 59 -13.36 -4.38 -15.34
CA LEU A 59 -12.70 -5.67 -15.53
C LEU A 59 -12.69 -6.49 -14.23
N GLN A 60 -12.48 -5.82 -13.10
CA GLN A 60 -12.38 -6.44 -11.79
C GLN A 60 -13.73 -7.02 -11.38
N TYR A 61 -14.83 -6.29 -11.63
CA TYR A 61 -16.19 -6.75 -11.40
C TYR A 61 -16.51 -8.08 -12.12
N CYS A 62 -16.06 -8.25 -13.37
CA CYS A 62 -16.31 -9.45 -14.17
C CYS A 62 -15.38 -10.63 -13.85
N SER A 63 -14.22 -10.38 -13.24
CA SER A 63 -13.19 -11.41 -13.03
C SER A 63 -13.18 -11.90 -11.58
N SER A 64 -12.54 -11.13 -10.71
CA SER A 64 -12.25 -11.53 -9.33
C SER A 64 -13.13 -10.78 -8.31
N GLN A 65 -13.99 -9.90 -8.81
CA GLN A 65 -14.88 -9.02 -8.06
C GLN A 65 -14.12 -8.22 -7.00
N TRP A 66 -14.43 -8.42 -5.72
CA TRP A 66 -13.77 -7.77 -4.59
C TRP A 66 -13.07 -8.82 -3.73
N GLY A 67 -12.11 -8.38 -2.91
CA GLY A 67 -11.50 -9.25 -1.91
C GLY A 67 -12.52 -9.77 -0.88
N CYS A 68 -12.10 -10.70 -0.03
CA CYS A 68 -12.98 -11.21 1.01
C CYS A 68 -13.29 -10.14 2.08
N SER A 69 -14.59 -9.95 2.37
CA SER A 69 -15.10 -8.92 3.29
C SER A 69 -14.57 -9.05 4.72
N LEU A 70 -14.32 -10.28 5.18
CA LEU A 70 -13.75 -10.54 6.50
C LEU A 70 -12.33 -9.97 6.61
N SER A 71 -11.46 -10.27 5.64
CA SER A 71 -10.09 -9.75 5.64
C SER A 71 -10.05 -8.23 5.48
N MET A 72 -10.95 -7.65 4.67
CA MET A 72 -11.08 -6.19 4.60
C MET A 72 -11.49 -5.59 5.94
N SER A 73 -12.44 -6.21 6.64
CA SER A 73 -12.91 -5.72 7.95
C SER A 73 -11.83 -5.81 9.02
N VAL A 74 -11.09 -6.91 9.06
CA VAL A 74 -9.95 -7.10 9.97
C VAL A 74 -8.85 -6.07 9.68
N LEU A 75 -8.49 -5.92 8.40
CA LEU A 75 -7.49 -4.95 7.98
C LEU A 75 -7.91 -3.51 8.28
N ALA A 76 -9.17 -3.15 8.05
CA ALA A 76 -9.69 -1.83 8.35
C ALA A 76 -9.58 -1.51 9.85
N LYS A 77 -9.92 -2.46 10.74
CA LYS A 77 -9.74 -2.29 12.19
C LYS A 77 -8.26 -2.18 12.58
N LEU A 78 -7.40 -2.97 11.96
CA LEU A 78 -5.96 -2.95 12.24
C LEU A 78 -5.34 -1.61 11.83
N LEU A 79 -5.64 -1.13 10.62
CA LEU A 79 -5.15 0.15 10.10
C LEU A 79 -5.76 1.36 10.81
N ALA A 80 -6.98 1.24 11.35
CA ALA A 80 -7.59 2.27 12.16
C ALA A 80 -6.93 2.44 13.54
N THR A 81 -6.09 1.49 13.97
CA THR A 81 -5.36 1.59 15.24
C THR A 81 -4.26 2.65 15.09
N PRO A 82 -4.31 3.75 15.85
CA PRO A 82 -3.39 4.87 15.67
C PRO A 82 -1.94 4.46 15.96
N GLY A 83 -1.02 4.82 15.06
CA GLY A 83 0.42 4.59 15.21
C GLY A 83 0.88 3.13 15.02
N TRP A 84 -0.06 2.19 14.79
CA TRP A 84 0.28 0.78 14.65
C TRP A 84 1.06 0.50 13.37
N LEU A 85 0.63 1.09 12.24
CA LEU A 85 1.21 0.85 10.93
C LEU A 85 2.66 1.33 10.85
N GLU A 86 2.94 2.51 11.41
CA GLU A 86 4.25 3.14 11.44
C GLU A 86 5.23 2.34 12.30
N GLY A 87 4.78 1.89 13.47
CA GLY A 87 5.56 1.03 14.36
C GLY A 87 5.85 -0.33 13.72
N HIS A 88 4.87 -0.91 13.02
CA HIS A 88 5.03 -2.18 12.29
C HIS A 88 6.02 -2.05 11.13
N ALA A 89 5.90 -0.99 10.33
CA ALA A 89 6.81 -0.71 9.22
C ALA A 89 8.27 -0.56 9.68
N THR A 90 8.51 0.17 10.78
CA THR A 90 9.85 0.36 11.34
C THR A 90 10.47 -0.97 11.80
N LYS A 91 9.69 -1.81 12.50
CA LYS A 91 10.13 -3.14 12.92
C LYS A 91 10.48 -4.05 11.74
N LEU A 92 9.65 -4.02 10.69
CA LEU A 92 9.88 -4.79 9.47
C LEU A 92 11.17 -4.35 8.76
N GLN A 93 11.41 -3.05 8.64
CA GLN A 93 12.63 -2.51 8.04
C GLN A 93 13.89 -2.89 8.81
N GLN A 94 13.85 -2.82 10.15
CA GLN A 94 14.96 -3.26 11.01
C GLN A 94 15.25 -4.75 10.80
N ALA A 95 14.23 -5.61 10.88
CA ALA A 95 14.39 -7.05 10.70
C ALA A 95 14.95 -7.42 9.31
N MET A 96 14.54 -6.71 8.25
CA MET A 96 15.09 -6.92 6.91
C MET A 96 16.53 -6.44 6.79
N ARG A 97 16.87 -5.30 7.43
CA ARG A 97 18.25 -4.79 7.49
C ARG A 97 19.16 -5.79 8.18
N ASP A 98 18.75 -6.33 9.32
CA ASP A 98 19.55 -7.30 10.08
C ASP A 98 19.81 -8.58 9.25
N ARG A 99 18.83 -9.03 8.47
CA ARG A 99 18.96 -10.19 7.56
C ARG A 99 19.87 -9.92 6.36
N CYS A 100 20.04 -8.67 5.94
CA CYS A 100 20.96 -8.32 4.86
C CYS A 100 22.41 -8.18 5.34
N LEU A 101 22.62 -7.94 6.63
CA LEU A 101 23.95 -7.76 7.23
C LEU A 101 24.52 -9.06 7.82
N ALA A 102 23.69 -10.06 8.07
CA ALA A 102 24.08 -11.41 8.45
C ALA A 102 24.52 -12.24 7.24
#